data_AF-A0A354YR84-F1
#
_entry.id   AF-A0A354YR84-F1
#
_cell.length_a   1.000
_cell.length_b   1.000
_cell.length_c   1.000
_cell.angle_alpha   90.00
_cell.angle_beta   90.00
_cell.angle_gamma   90.00
#
_symmetry.space_group_name_H-M   'P 1'
#
loop_
_entity.id
_entity.type
_entity.pdbx_description
1 polymer ?
#
loop_
_entity_poly.entity_id
_entity_poly.type
_entity_poly.pdbx_seq_one_letter_code
_entity_poly.pdbx_strand_id
1 'polypeptide(L)' 'MSTSFLEIVELPDGRIELRRAEDEGSLVTLDFSEDAKVFLQGQHVEVAKAMLSVGVQMAGRLMDGELERDEGPRVLH' A
#
# COMPACT_ATOMS: atom_id res chain seq x y z
N MET A 1 2.78 12.83 -18.79
CA MET A 1 2.64 12.33 -17.41
C MET A 1 4.04 12.19 -16.86
N SER A 2 4.47 13.02 -15.92
CA SER A 2 5.70 12.75 -15.18
C SER A 2 5.52 11.40 -14.48
N THR A 3 6.38 10.44 -14.78
CA THR A 3 6.40 9.16 -14.08
C THR A 3 6.92 9.43 -12.67
N SER A 4 6.05 9.82 -11.75
CA SER A 4 6.43 9.87 -10.34
C SER A 4 6.79 8.46 -9.90
N PHE A 5 8.03 8.25 -9.48
CA PHE A 5 8.43 7.00 -8.86
C PHE A 5 7.74 6.88 -7.49
N LEU A 6 7.11 5.74 -7.25
CA LEU A 6 6.57 5.40 -5.95
C LEU A 6 7.63 4.67 -5.13
N GLU A 7 7.73 5.01 -3.86
CA GLU A 7 8.59 4.32 -2.91
C GLU A 7 7.82 3.90 -1.67
N ILE A 8 8.29 2.83 -1.04
CA ILE A 8 7.77 2.29 0.21
C ILE A 8 8.82 2.57 1.27
N VAL A 9 8.44 3.29 2.33
CA VAL A 9 9.35 3.74 3.37
C VAL A 9 8.82 3.32 4.74
N GLU A 10 9.66 2.71 5.55
CA GLU A 10 9.39 2.50 6.97
C GLU A 10 9.84 3.74 7.76
N LEU A 11 8.94 4.32 8.53
CA LEU A 11 9.21 5.47 9.39
C LEU A 11 9.85 5.03 10.71
N PRO A 12 10.52 5.93 11.44
CA PRO A 12 11.11 5.62 12.74
C PRO A 12 10.12 5.13 13.80
N ASP A 13 8.83 5.41 13.65
CA ASP A 13 7.76 4.94 14.53
C ASP A 13 7.18 3.57 14.12
N GLY A 14 7.73 2.95 13.07
CA GLY A 14 7.32 1.65 12.55
C GLY A 14 6.12 1.68 11.62
N ARG A 15 5.56 2.86 11.30
CA ARG A 15 4.56 3.00 10.23
C ARG A 15 5.24 2.85 8.88
N ILE A 16 4.49 2.31 7.91
CA ILE A 16 4.98 2.10 6.55
C ILE A 16 4.17 2.97 5.60
N GLU A 17 4.86 3.75 4.79
CA GLU A 17 4.24 4.69 3.87
C GLU A 17 4.54 4.35 2.41
N LEU A 18 3.53 4.47 1.56
CA LEU A 18 3.69 4.61 0.12
C LEU A 18 3.65 6.10 -0.22
N ARG A 19 4.69 6.62 -0.86
CA ARG A 19 4.76 8.04 -1.26
C ARG A 19 5.41 8.21 -2.63
N ARG A 20 5.33 9.42 -3.19
CA ARG A 20 6.09 9.78 -4.39
C ARG A 20 7.50 10.19 -3.97
N ALA A 21 8.52 9.78 -4.71
CA ALA A 21 9.92 10.11 -4.38
C ALA A 21 10.24 11.61 -4.42
N GLU A 22 9.43 12.42 -5.13
CA GLU A 22 9.61 13.87 -5.30
C GLU A 22 8.62 14.71 -4.49
N ASP A 23 7.73 14.08 -3.71
CA ASP A 23 6.66 14.75 -2.96
C ASP A 23 6.76 14.40 -1.46
N GLU A 24 6.39 15.32 -0.58
CA GLU A 24 6.41 15.12 0.87
C GLU A 24 5.14 14.41 1.39
N GLY A 25 4.13 14.21 0.53
CA GLY A 25 2.86 13.59 0.90
C GLY A 25 2.84 12.06 0.87
N SER A 26 2.42 11.44 1.98
CA SER A 26 2.04 10.02 2.02
C SER A 26 0.76 9.80 1.21
N LEU A 27 0.77 8.78 0.34
CA LEU A 27 -0.40 8.33 -0.41
C LEU A 27 -1.19 7.27 0.37
N VAL A 28 -0.48 6.41 1.10
CA VAL A 28 -1.03 5.34 1.94
C VAL A 28 -0.11 5.18 3.14
N THR A 29 -0.68 5.13 4.34
CA THR A 29 0.03 4.78 5.57
C THR A 29 -0.55 3.48 6.13
N LEU A 30 0.33 2.52 6.41
CA LEU A 30 0.03 1.26 7.08
C LEU A 30 0.60 1.30 8.48
N ASP A 31 -0.21 0.88 9.45
CA ASP A 31 0.19 0.75 10.84
C ASP A 31 -0.23 -0.63 11.33
N PHE A 32 0.75 -1.47 11.67
CA PHE A 32 0.51 -2.78 12.23
C PHE A 32 0.39 -2.65 13.74
N SER A 33 -0.70 -3.17 14.31
CA SER A 33 -0.79 -3.32 15.76
C SER A 33 0.36 -4.18 16.29
N GLU A 34 0.71 -3.98 17.56
CA GLU A 34 1.75 -4.80 18.21
C GLU A 34 1.41 -6.30 18.14
N ASP A 35 0.14 -6.68 18.34
CA ASP A 35 -0.30 -8.07 18.20
C ASP A 35 -0.06 -8.61 16.78
N ALA A 36 -0.29 -7.80 15.74
CA ALA A 36 -0.02 -8.20 14.36
C ALA A 36 1.48 -8.33 14.10
N LYS A 37 2.31 -7.44 14.64
CA LYS A 37 3.78 -7.54 14.54
C LYS A 37 4.29 -8.82 15.22
N VAL A 38 3.76 -9.16 16.39
CA VAL A 38 4.07 -10.41 17.10
C VAL A 38 3.64 -11.63 16.29
N PHE A 39 2.40 -11.62 15.78
CA PHE A 39 1.87 -12.70 14.94
C PHE A 39 2.73 -12.93 13.69
N LEU A 40 3.16 -11.85 13.03
CA LEU A 40 4.02 -11.88 11.86
C LEU A 40 5.51 -12.10 12.20
N GLN A 41 5.85 -12.30 13.48
CA GLN A 41 7.21 -12.54 13.95
C GLN A 41 8.19 -11.44 13.50
N GLY A 42 7.72 -10.19 13.47
CA GLY A 42 8.51 -9.04 13.02
C GLY A 42 8.55 -8.85 11.49
N GLN A 43 8.02 -9.75 10.66
CA GLN A 43 8.07 -9.67 9.18
C GLN A 43 6.98 -8.77 8.56
N HIS A 44 6.49 -7.80 9.33
CA HIS A 44 5.43 -6.89 8.90
C HIS A 44 5.83 -5.99 7.71
N VAL A 45 7.12 -5.69 7.56
CA VAL A 45 7.64 -4.88 6.43
C VAL A 45 7.53 -5.64 5.10
N GLU A 46 7.87 -6.92 5.08
CA GLU A 46 7.74 -7.79 3.91
C GLU A 46 6.28 -7.96 3.50
N VAL A 47 5.39 -8.13 4.49
CA VAL A 47 3.94 -8.21 4.28
C VAL A 47 3.41 -6.89 3.70
N ALA A 48 3.76 -5.76 4.29
CA ALA A 48 3.38 -4.44 3.80
C ALA A 48 3.84 -4.21 2.36
N LYS A 49 5.08 -4.59 2.05
CA LYS A 49 5.63 -4.49 0.70
C LYS A 49 4.79 -5.28 -0.30
N ALA A 50 4.40 -6.50 0.03
CA ALA A 50 3.54 -7.32 -0.82
C ALA A 50 2.16 -6.67 -1.01
N MET A 51 1.52 -6.23 0.08
CA MET A 51 0.21 -5.55 0.05
C MET A 51 0.23 -4.30 -0.85
N LEU A 52 1.20 -3.42 -0.65
CA LEU A 52 1.35 -2.18 -1.41
C LEU A 52 1.69 -2.46 -2.88
N SER A 53 2.55 -3.44 -3.16
CA SER A 53 2.90 -3.82 -4.54
C SER A 53 1.69 -4.29 -5.33
N VAL A 54 0.84 -5.13 -4.74
CA VAL A 54 -0.42 -5.58 -5.36
C VAL A 54 -1.38 -4.40 -5.51
N GLY A 55 -1.50 -3.55 -4.49
CA GLY A 55 -2.35 -2.36 -4.52
C GLY A 55 -1.99 -1.39 -5.66
N VAL A 56 -0.71 -1.11 -5.85
CA VAL A 56 -0.21 -0.25 -6.96
C VAL A 56 -0.52 -0.85 -8.32
N GLN A 57 -0.32 -2.17 -8.49
CA GLN A 57 -0.67 -2.85 -9.75
C GLN A 57 -2.18 -2.76 -10.03
N MET A 58 -3.02 -2.98 -9.02
CA MET A 58 -4.47 -2.87 -9.15
C MET A 58 -4.91 -1.44 -9.48
N ALA A 59 -4.28 -0.42 -8.86
CA ALA A 59 -4.54 0.97 -9.17
C ALA A 59 -4.21 1.31 -10.64
N GLY A 60 -3.11 0.78 -11.17
CA GLY A 60 -2.76 0.91 -12.60
C GLY A 60 -3.86 0.35 -13.50
N ARG A 61 -4.28 -0.90 -13.27
CA ARG A 61 -5.35 -1.54 -14.06
C ARG A 61 -6.69 -0.79 -13.99
N LEU A 62 -7.02 -0.21 -12.83
CA LEU A 62 -8.22 0.63 -12.66
C LEU A 62 -8.14 1.92 -13.48
N MET A 63 -6.96 2.54 -13.56
CA MET A 63 -6.72 3.74 -14.38
C MET A 63 -6.79 3.44 -15.86
N ASP A 64 -6.31 2.26 -16.28
CA ASP A 64 -6.35 1.78 -17.66
C ASP A 64 -7.75 1.27 -18.07
N GLY A 65 -8.72 1.26 -17.14
CA GLY A 65 -10.10 0.84 -17.40
C GLY A 65 -10.28 -0.67 -17.58
N GLU A 66 -9.30 -1.48 -17.15
CA GLU A 66 -9.31 -2.94 -17.31
C GLU A 66 -10.24 -3.66 -16.31
N LEU A 67 -10.76 -2.95 -15.32
CA LEU A 67 -11.59 -3.51 -14.26
C LEU A 67 -12.97 -2.83 -14.24
N GLU A 68 -14.02 -3.63 -14.37
CA GLU A 68 -15.39 -3.17 -14.20
C GLU A 68 -15.61 -2.73 -12.74
N ARG A 69 -16.11 -1.50 -12.56
CA ARG A 69 -16.52 -0.98 -11.26
C ARG A 69 -17.83 -1.65 -10.88
N ASP A 70 -17.76 -2.65 -10.02
CA ASP A 70 -18.96 -3.17 -9.36
C ASP A 70 -19.36 -2.18 -8.25
N GLU A 71 -20.46 -1.46 -8.49
CA GLU A 71 -21.01 -0.43 -7.58
C GLU A 71 -21.87 -1.02 -6.45
N GLY A 72 -21.94 -2.35 -6.33
CA GLY A 72 -22.62 -3.04 -5.23
C GLY A 72 -21.83 -3.00 -3.90
N PRO A 73 -22.49 -3.28 -2.76
CA PRO A 73 -21.80 -3.47 -1.49
C PRO A 73 -20.85 -4.67 -1.58
N ARG A 74 -19.55 -4.42 -1.39
CA ARG A 74 -18.49 -5.43 -1.47
C ARG A 74 -18.12 -5.92 -0.07
N VAL A 75 -18.18 -7.23 0.14
CA VAL A 75 -17.53 -7.90 1.27
C VAL A 75 -16.14 -8.32 0.80
N LEU A 76 -15.11 -7.83 1.48
CA LEU A 76 -13.71 -8.23 1.23
C LEU A 76 -13.40 -9.40 2.17
N HIS A 77 -13.04 -10.57 1.62
CA HIS A 77 -12.66 -11.78 2.35
C HIS A 77 -11.14 -11.87 2.55
#